data_AF-A0A937XJI3-F1
#
_entry.id   AF-A0A937XJI3-F1
#
_cell.length_a   1.000
_cell.length_b   1.000
_cell.length_c   1.000
_cell.angle_alpha   90.00
_cell.angle_beta   90.00
_cell.angle_gamma   90.00
#
_symmetry.space_group_name_H-M   'P 1'
#
loop_
_entity.id
_entity.type
_entity.pdbx_description
1 polymer ?
#
loop_
_entity_poly.entity_id
_entity_poly.type
_entity_poly.pdbx_seq_one_letter_code
_entity_poly.pdbx_strand_id
1 'polypeptide(L)'
;MRTYRHVWQGLVLTLLMSLSALGPLSAQTPIEPIARSVLDELLSDDPDKRMMAIERIALTSHPQAAATLLALDDERLFRLPSGEWRLIEANDSRQKPESAETVTVNNRLRAAIEAALAFIDLSHDDTKRRLAAAKRLQDSETIAYLDAMESLGRKEQDVQVKQALMLALANLSLQSTQAQRRLDAVRLLAASDEVHVRRKLQDLLRKESGQFLEPDESVREAAKLALKQMDERLR
;
A
#
# COMPACT_ATOMS: atom_id res chain seq x y z
N MET A 1 -52.66 9.73 -65.33
CA MET A 1 -54.01 10.29 -65.10
C MET A 1 -54.93 9.16 -64.68
N ARG A 2 -55.89 9.42 -63.76
CA ARG A 2 -56.59 8.41 -62.89
C ARG A 2 -55.61 7.72 -61.92
N THR A 3 -55.92 7.37 -60.66
CA THR A 3 -57.02 7.62 -59.68
C THR A 3 -56.46 7.22 -58.29
N TYR A 4 -56.97 7.59 -57.11
CA TYR A 4 -58.16 8.35 -56.65
C TYR A 4 -57.80 9.07 -55.33
N ARG A 5 -58.69 9.92 -54.78
CA ARG A 5 -58.76 10.20 -53.33
C ARG A 5 -59.75 9.20 -52.69
N HIS A 6 -59.53 8.80 -51.44
CA HIS A 6 -60.47 9.01 -50.32
C HIS A 6 -59.87 8.49 -49.00
N VAL A 7 -59.79 9.39 -48.02
CA VAL A 7 -59.44 9.14 -46.62
C VAL A 7 -60.65 8.52 -45.92
N TRP A 8 -60.48 7.57 -45.00
CA TRP A 8 -61.26 7.47 -43.74
C TRP A 8 -60.49 6.65 -42.69
N GLN A 9 -60.76 6.99 -41.43
CA GLN A 9 -60.14 6.59 -40.17
C GLN A 9 -60.15 5.06 -39.92
N GLY A 10 -59.34 4.46 -39.04
CA GLY A 10 -58.29 5.00 -38.16
C GLY A 10 -57.96 3.98 -37.06
N LEU A 11 -56.70 3.92 -36.60
CA LEU A 11 -56.31 3.17 -35.40
C LEU A 11 -54.94 3.67 -34.94
N VAL A 12 -54.94 4.57 -33.95
CA VAL A 12 -53.71 5.03 -33.28
C VAL A 12 -53.34 3.98 -32.24
N LEU A 13 -52.47 3.02 -32.60
CA LEU A 13 -51.78 2.22 -31.60
C LEU A 13 -50.58 3.02 -31.08
N THR A 14 -50.77 3.70 -29.95
CA THR A 14 -49.66 4.17 -29.12
C THR A 14 -48.96 2.96 -28.51
N LEU A 15 -47.94 2.44 -29.21
CA LEU A 15 -47.03 1.48 -28.61
C LEU A 15 -46.14 2.22 -27.60
N LEU A 16 -46.64 2.37 -26.38
CA LEU A 16 -45.82 2.63 -25.20
C LEU A 16 -44.93 1.42 -24.99
N MET A 17 -43.79 1.37 -25.69
CA MET A 17 -42.68 0.53 -25.27
C MET A 17 -42.22 1.08 -23.93
N SER A 18 -42.60 0.36 -22.87
CA SER A 18 -42.07 0.55 -21.54
C SER A 18 -40.56 0.43 -21.61
N LEU A 19 -39.88 1.59 -21.60
CA LEU A 19 -38.46 1.67 -21.36
C LEU A 19 -38.24 1.25 -19.90
N SER A 20 -38.16 -0.06 -19.68
CA SER A 20 -37.87 -0.66 -18.39
C SER A 20 -36.62 0.01 -17.86
N ALA A 21 -36.78 0.78 -16.77
CA ALA A 21 -35.67 1.51 -16.19
C ALA A 21 -34.53 0.52 -15.90
N LEU A 22 -33.37 0.79 -16.47
CA LEU A 22 -32.11 0.26 -15.97
C LEU A 22 -31.94 0.81 -14.55
N GLY A 23 -32.49 0.09 -13.57
CA GLY A 23 -32.08 0.25 -12.19
C GLY A 23 -30.60 -0.11 -12.12
N PRO A 24 -29.71 0.78 -11.62
CA PRO A 24 -28.30 0.45 -11.51
C PRO A 24 -28.17 -0.75 -10.57
N LEU A 25 -27.74 -1.89 -11.12
CA LEU A 25 -27.56 -3.12 -10.37
C LEU A 25 -26.34 -2.93 -9.46
N SER A 26 -26.59 -2.59 -8.19
CA SER A 26 -25.65 -2.45 -7.07
C SER A 26 -24.25 -1.91 -7.42
N ALA A 27 -24.02 -0.62 -7.16
CA ALA A 27 -22.67 -0.07 -7.05
C ALA A 27 -21.97 -0.67 -5.80
N GLN A 28 -21.38 -1.85 -6.00
CA GLN A 28 -20.56 -2.63 -5.10
C GLN A 28 -19.60 -3.44 -5.98
N THR A 29 -18.47 -2.86 -6.37
CA THR A 29 -17.52 -3.55 -7.26
C THR A 29 -16.94 -4.81 -6.60
N PRO A 30 -16.98 -5.98 -7.25
CA PRO A 30 -16.19 -7.15 -6.82
C PRO A 30 -14.70 -6.77 -6.70
N ILE A 31 -14.00 -7.36 -5.73
CA ILE A 31 -12.58 -7.07 -5.49
C ILE A 31 -11.68 -7.97 -6.36
N GLU A 32 -11.93 -8.00 -7.66
CA GLU A 32 -11.05 -8.66 -8.63
C GLU A 32 -9.97 -7.67 -9.08
N PRO A 33 -8.69 -7.85 -8.69
CA PRO A 33 -7.99 -9.12 -8.68
C PRO A 33 -7.43 -9.56 -7.31
N ILE A 34 -7.90 -8.99 -6.20
CA ILE A 34 -7.38 -9.38 -4.88
C ILE A 34 -7.97 -10.75 -4.52
N ALA A 35 -7.14 -11.79 -4.56
CA ALA A 35 -7.58 -13.15 -4.27
C ALA A 35 -8.28 -13.21 -2.91
N ARG A 36 -9.48 -13.81 -2.87
CA ARG A 36 -10.33 -13.89 -1.67
C ARG A 36 -9.60 -14.44 -0.44
N SER A 37 -8.65 -15.35 -0.61
CA SER A 37 -7.81 -15.87 0.48
C SER A 37 -6.94 -14.79 1.15
N VAL A 38 -6.46 -13.78 0.41
CA VAL A 38 -5.75 -12.62 0.95
C VAL A 38 -6.68 -11.78 1.83
N LEU A 39 -7.93 -11.60 1.38
CA LEU A 39 -8.91 -10.82 2.13
C LEU A 39 -9.38 -11.58 3.38
N ASP A 40 -9.64 -12.89 3.27
CA ASP A 40 -10.01 -13.76 4.39
C ASP A 40 -8.91 -13.79 5.49
N GLU A 41 -7.63 -13.62 5.14
CA GLU A 41 -6.53 -13.47 6.12
C GLU A 41 -6.64 -12.18 6.97
N LEU A 42 -7.33 -11.13 6.53
CA LEU A 42 -7.55 -9.91 7.31
C LEU A 42 -8.42 -10.14 8.57
N LEU A 43 -9.23 -11.20 8.56
CA LEU A 43 -10.08 -11.65 9.68
C LEU A 43 -9.40 -12.75 10.54
N SER A 44 -8.14 -13.10 10.27
CA SER A 44 -7.44 -14.11 11.08
C SER A 44 -7.15 -13.60 12.50
N ASP A 45 -7.25 -14.48 13.50
CA ASP A 45 -6.80 -14.18 14.87
C ASP A 45 -5.27 -13.97 14.96
N ASP A 46 -4.53 -14.41 13.94
CA ASP A 46 -3.09 -14.24 13.82
C ASP A 46 -2.75 -12.83 13.30
N PRO A 47 -2.16 -11.94 14.13
CA PRO A 47 -1.90 -10.57 13.74
C PRO A 47 -0.90 -10.45 12.59
N ASP A 48 0.04 -11.40 12.43
CA ASP A 48 1.06 -11.33 11.39
C ASP A 48 0.49 -11.76 10.03
N LYS A 49 -0.47 -12.70 9.99
CA LYS A 49 -1.24 -12.98 8.76
C LYS A 49 -2.00 -11.74 8.26
N ARG A 50 -2.59 -10.95 9.17
CA ARG A 50 -3.29 -9.71 8.81
C ARG A 50 -2.35 -8.66 8.22
N MET A 51 -1.11 -8.59 8.73
CA MET A 51 -0.07 -7.72 8.18
C MET A 51 0.38 -8.20 6.78
N MET A 52 0.68 -9.49 6.64
CA MET A 52 1.04 -10.11 5.35
C MET A 52 -0.08 -9.95 4.29
N ALA A 53 -1.35 -9.97 4.69
CA ALA A 53 -2.47 -9.71 3.81
C ALA A 53 -2.42 -8.28 3.22
N ILE A 54 -2.15 -7.27 4.06
CA ILE A 54 -1.99 -5.87 3.61
C ILE A 54 -0.79 -5.73 2.66
N GLU A 55 0.34 -6.37 2.98
CA GLU A 55 1.53 -6.38 2.12
C GLU A 55 1.22 -6.99 0.75
N ARG A 56 0.52 -8.12 0.73
CA ARG A 56 0.12 -8.81 -0.50
C ARG A 56 -0.90 -8.01 -1.31
N ILE A 57 -1.82 -7.29 -0.66
CA ILE A 57 -2.75 -6.35 -1.32
C ILE A 57 -1.95 -5.27 -2.06
N ALA A 58 -0.98 -4.63 -1.39
CA ALA A 58 -0.16 -3.59 -1.99
C ALA A 58 0.66 -4.12 -3.18
N LEU A 59 1.26 -5.30 -3.03
CA LEU A 59 2.09 -5.95 -4.05
C LEU A 59 1.32 -6.37 -5.31
N THR A 60 -0.03 -6.45 -5.28
CA THR A 60 -0.83 -6.71 -6.50
C THR A 60 -0.62 -5.66 -7.59
N SER A 61 -0.15 -4.45 -7.24
CA SER A 61 0.01 -3.32 -8.16
C SER A 61 -1.27 -2.93 -8.92
N HIS A 62 -2.45 -3.31 -8.40
CA HIS A 62 -3.74 -3.03 -9.03
C HIS A 62 -4.37 -1.72 -8.50
N PRO A 63 -5.06 -0.90 -9.33
CA PRO A 63 -5.71 0.33 -8.87
C PRO A 63 -6.68 0.13 -7.69
N GLN A 64 -7.34 -1.02 -7.62
CA GLN A 64 -8.27 -1.35 -6.53
C GLN A 64 -7.55 -1.66 -5.20
N ALA A 65 -6.24 -1.93 -5.19
CA ALA A 65 -5.50 -2.17 -3.95
C ALA A 65 -5.56 -0.95 -3.01
N ALA A 66 -5.34 0.25 -3.54
CA ALA A 66 -5.47 1.49 -2.77
C ALA A 66 -6.91 1.71 -2.28
N ALA A 67 -7.92 1.44 -3.12
CA ALA A 67 -9.32 1.57 -2.74
C ALA A 67 -9.72 0.60 -1.61
N THR A 68 -9.25 -0.64 -1.66
CA THR A 68 -9.46 -1.67 -0.62
C THR A 68 -8.76 -1.30 0.68
N LEU A 69 -7.51 -0.79 0.61
CA LEU A 69 -6.75 -0.36 1.78
C LEU A 69 -7.35 0.87 2.46
N LEU A 70 -7.80 1.86 1.69
CA LEU A 70 -8.54 3.02 2.22
C LEU A 70 -9.90 2.60 2.81
N ALA A 71 -10.62 1.69 2.15
CA ALA A 71 -11.86 1.13 2.71
C ALA A 71 -11.62 0.30 3.97
N LEU A 72 -10.45 -0.33 4.13
CA LEU A 72 -10.07 -1.02 5.34
C LEU A 72 -9.84 -0.04 6.51
N ASP A 73 -9.04 1.01 6.32
CA ASP A 73 -8.75 1.99 7.39
C ASP A 73 -10.00 2.77 7.84
N ASP A 74 -10.90 3.07 6.90
CA ASP A 74 -12.19 3.73 7.16
C ASP A 74 -13.29 2.77 7.71
N GLU A 75 -12.98 1.51 8.00
CA GLU A 75 -13.94 0.46 8.41
C GLU A 75 -15.09 0.20 7.40
N ARG A 76 -14.92 0.62 6.15
CA ARG A 76 -15.85 0.46 5.02
C ARG A 76 -15.71 -0.88 4.28
N LEU A 77 -14.69 -1.68 4.57
CA LEU A 77 -14.46 -3.02 4.02
C LEU A 77 -15.06 -4.11 4.94
N PHE A 78 -15.93 -4.96 4.40
CA PHE A 78 -16.63 -5.99 5.17
C PHE A 78 -16.86 -7.26 4.35
N ARG A 79 -17.20 -8.35 5.05
CA ARG A 79 -17.48 -9.67 4.49
C ARG A 79 -18.91 -10.08 4.83
N LEU A 80 -19.69 -10.44 3.81
CA LEU A 80 -21.07 -10.90 3.96
C LEU A 80 -21.13 -12.33 4.52
N PRO A 81 -22.28 -12.81 5.03
CA PRO A 81 -22.48 -14.21 5.43
C PRO A 81 -22.27 -15.25 4.30
N SER A 82 -22.35 -14.82 3.03
CA SER A 82 -21.92 -15.62 1.86
C SER A 82 -20.39 -15.79 1.75
N GLY A 83 -19.64 -15.10 2.62
CA GLY A 83 -18.20 -14.91 2.58
C GLY A 83 -17.69 -14.02 1.44
N GLU A 84 -18.58 -13.32 0.74
CA GLU A 84 -18.21 -12.33 -0.27
C GLU A 84 -17.72 -11.03 0.39
N TRP A 85 -16.58 -10.52 -0.09
CA TRP A 85 -16.03 -9.24 0.35
C TRP A 85 -16.63 -8.07 -0.44
N ARG A 86 -17.02 -7.02 0.27
CA ARG A 86 -17.64 -5.81 -0.28
C ARG A 86 -17.03 -4.58 0.39
N LEU A 87 -17.04 -3.46 -0.34
CA LEU A 87 -16.71 -2.14 0.18
C LEU A 87 -17.94 -1.22 0.08
N ILE A 88 -18.11 -0.35 1.06
CA ILE A 88 -18.94 0.87 0.96
C ILE A 88 -18.08 1.95 0.32
N GLU A 89 -18.54 2.58 -0.76
CA GLU A 89 -17.85 3.74 -1.33
C GLU A 89 -18.01 4.95 -0.40
N ALA A 90 -17.01 5.84 -0.34
CA ALA A 90 -16.98 6.95 0.62
C ALA A 90 -18.16 7.94 0.50
N ASN A 91 -18.86 7.95 -0.65
CA ASN A 91 -20.03 8.80 -0.92
C ASN A 91 -21.36 8.01 -0.90
N ASP A 92 -21.36 6.72 -0.56
CA ASP A 92 -22.54 5.88 -0.57
C ASP A 92 -23.22 5.87 0.81
N SER A 93 -24.52 6.14 0.84
CA SER A 93 -25.32 6.15 2.09
C SER A 93 -25.80 4.76 2.52
N ARG A 94 -25.48 3.70 1.75
CA ARG A 94 -25.79 2.31 2.10
C ARG A 94 -24.96 1.88 3.31
N GLN A 95 -25.63 1.28 4.29
CA GLN A 95 -25.00 0.78 5.50
C GLN A 95 -24.56 -0.67 5.36
N LYS A 96 -23.55 -1.06 6.15
CA LYS A 96 -23.14 -2.45 6.32
C LYS A 96 -24.28 -3.26 6.95
N PRO A 97 -24.63 -4.46 6.45
CA PRO A 97 -25.59 -5.34 7.11
C PRO A 97 -25.14 -5.72 8.53
N GLU A 98 -26.06 -5.83 9.49
CA GLU A 98 -25.73 -6.21 10.88
C GLU A 98 -25.01 -7.56 10.99
N SER A 99 -25.28 -8.48 10.05
CA SER A 99 -24.67 -9.81 9.98
C SER A 99 -23.32 -9.86 9.24
N ALA A 100 -22.77 -8.72 8.83
CA ALA A 100 -21.49 -8.68 8.11
C ALA A 100 -20.28 -8.54 9.05
N GLU A 101 -19.26 -9.35 8.79
CA GLU A 101 -17.99 -9.37 9.50
C GLU A 101 -17.13 -8.15 9.07
N THR A 102 -16.47 -7.51 10.03
CA THR A 102 -15.55 -6.38 9.78
C THR A 102 -14.20 -6.59 10.44
N VAL A 103 -13.18 -5.99 9.84
CA VAL A 103 -11.79 -6.05 10.31
C VAL A 103 -11.53 -4.87 11.24
N THR A 104 -11.30 -5.12 12.53
CA THR A 104 -10.96 -4.05 13.49
C THR A 104 -9.54 -3.52 13.26
N VAL A 105 -9.41 -2.24 12.88
CA VAL A 105 -8.10 -1.61 12.58
C VAL A 105 -7.47 -1.01 13.82
N ASN A 106 -6.46 -1.70 14.37
CA ASN A 106 -5.62 -1.19 15.46
C ASN A 106 -4.43 -0.35 14.93
N ASN A 107 -3.67 0.28 15.82
CA ASN A 107 -2.54 1.15 15.44
C ASN A 107 -1.44 0.46 14.62
N ARG A 108 -1.15 -0.83 14.87
CA ARG A 108 -0.17 -1.62 14.10
C ARG A 108 -0.68 -1.85 12.67
N LEU A 109 -1.96 -2.21 12.55
CA LEU A 109 -2.60 -2.42 11.25
C LEU A 109 -2.72 -1.11 10.45
N ARG A 110 -3.05 0.01 11.11
CA ARG A 110 -3.07 1.34 10.48
C ARG A 110 -1.70 1.73 9.92
N ALA A 111 -0.63 1.57 10.69
CA ALA A 111 0.73 1.81 10.20
C ALA A 111 1.09 0.94 8.98
N ALA A 112 0.61 -0.31 8.95
CA ALA A 112 0.78 -1.20 7.79
C ALA A 112 0.00 -0.71 6.55
N ILE A 113 -1.25 -0.28 6.73
CA ILE A 113 -2.08 0.28 5.65
C ILE A 113 -1.45 1.56 5.10
N GLU A 114 -0.98 2.45 5.97
CA GLU A 114 -0.29 3.68 5.59
C GLU A 114 1.02 3.41 4.82
N ALA A 115 1.79 2.39 5.21
CA ALA A 115 2.98 1.96 4.48
C ALA A 115 2.63 1.31 3.14
N ALA A 116 1.55 0.52 3.07
CA ALA A 116 1.04 -0.09 1.85
C ALA A 116 0.55 0.96 0.83
N LEU A 117 -0.18 1.98 1.30
CA LEU A 117 -0.61 3.11 0.47
C LEU A 117 0.58 3.93 -0.03
N ALA A 118 1.57 4.20 0.83
CA ALA A 118 2.82 4.85 0.40
C ALA A 118 3.57 4.01 -0.63
N PHE A 119 3.64 2.69 -0.48
CA PHE A 119 4.26 1.80 -1.46
C PHE A 119 3.56 1.86 -2.82
N ILE A 120 2.22 1.84 -2.87
CA ILE A 120 1.46 2.01 -4.11
C ILE A 120 1.77 3.37 -4.75
N ASP A 121 1.80 4.44 -3.95
CA ASP A 121 2.04 5.82 -4.42
C ASP A 121 3.45 6.05 -5.01
N LEU A 122 4.43 5.17 -4.77
CA LEU A 122 5.72 5.20 -5.49
C LEU A 122 5.57 4.97 -7.01
N SER A 123 4.45 4.44 -7.48
CA SER A 123 4.17 4.22 -8.91
C SER A 123 3.32 5.32 -9.55
N HIS A 124 2.91 6.34 -8.79
CA HIS A 124 1.93 7.34 -9.23
C HIS A 124 2.53 8.39 -10.20
N ASP A 125 1.75 8.87 -11.17
CA ASP A 125 2.19 9.83 -12.19
C ASP A 125 2.66 11.18 -11.61
N ASP A 126 1.96 11.72 -10.60
CA ASP A 126 2.37 12.92 -9.88
C ASP A 126 3.62 12.68 -9.01
N THR A 127 4.71 13.35 -9.38
CA THR A 127 6.00 13.35 -8.66
C THR A 127 5.87 13.79 -7.20
N LYS A 128 4.90 14.66 -6.85
CA LYS A 128 4.70 15.07 -5.44
C LYS A 128 4.19 13.90 -4.58
N ARG A 129 3.30 13.06 -5.12
CA ARG A 129 2.85 11.83 -4.45
C ARG A 129 3.99 10.83 -4.29
N ARG A 130 4.76 10.58 -5.36
CA ARG A 130 5.95 9.71 -5.27
C ARG A 130 6.97 10.20 -4.24
N LEU A 131 7.20 11.51 -4.15
CA LEU A 131 8.10 12.10 -3.15
C LEU A 131 7.57 11.94 -1.72
N ALA A 132 6.27 12.18 -1.50
CA ALA A 132 5.64 11.99 -0.19
C ALA A 132 5.66 10.52 0.24
N ALA A 133 5.37 9.60 -0.68
CA ALA A 133 5.48 8.16 -0.50
C ALA A 133 6.90 7.72 -0.13
N ALA A 134 7.90 8.12 -0.92
CA ALA A 134 9.29 7.79 -0.69
C ALA A 134 9.78 8.29 0.67
N LYS A 135 9.36 9.49 1.11
CA LYS A 135 9.63 9.99 2.45
C LYS A 135 8.92 9.18 3.54
N ARG A 136 7.63 8.88 3.37
CA ARG A 136 6.86 8.09 4.37
C ARG A 136 7.43 6.69 4.58
N LEU A 137 7.99 6.08 3.53
CA LEU A 137 8.63 4.77 3.60
C LEU A 137 10.00 4.77 4.28
N GLN A 138 10.59 5.92 4.64
CA GLN A 138 11.89 5.97 5.33
C GLN A 138 11.83 5.39 6.75
N ASP A 139 10.66 5.46 7.39
CA ASP A 139 10.39 4.86 8.70
C ASP A 139 9.69 3.48 8.60
N SER A 140 9.49 2.95 7.39
CA SER A 140 8.86 1.65 7.20
C SER A 140 9.75 0.49 7.65
N GLU A 141 9.12 -0.55 8.20
CA GLU A 141 9.75 -1.83 8.57
C GLU A 141 9.24 -2.98 7.67
N THR A 142 8.53 -2.67 6.59
CA THR A 142 7.87 -3.64 5.70
C THR A 142 8.85 -4.21 4.67
N ILE A 143 9.70 -5.14 5.11
CA ILE A 143 10.78 -5.75 4.30
C ILE A 143 10.27 -6.41 3.00
N ALA A 144 9.00 -6.84 2.97
CA ALA A 144 8.33 -7.41 1.80
C ALA A 144 8.31 -6.48 0.56
N TYR A 145 8.43 -5.17 0.76
CA TYR A 145 8.45 -4.20 -0.34
C TYR A 145 9.84 -3.98 -0.96
N LEU A 146 10.92 -4.45 -0.33
CA LEU A 146 12.30 -4.05 -0.66
C LEU A 146 12.66 -4.22 -2.14
N ASP A 147 12.56 -5.44 -2.68
CA ASP A 147 12.95 -5.72 -4.07
C ASP A 147 12.06 -5.01 -5.11
N ALA A 148 10.79 -4.74 -4.75
CA ALA A 148 9.86 -3.98 -5.59
C ALA A 148 10.20 -2.48 -5.57
N MET A 149 10.51 -1.92 -4.39
CA MET A 149 11.00 -0.55 -4.24
C MET A 149 12.33 -0.34 -4.98
N GLU A 150 13.24 -1.31 -4.97
CA GLU A 150 14.47 -1.25 -5.78
C GLU A 150 14.16 -1.20 -7.29
N SER A 151 13.16 -1.96 -7.73
CA SER A 151 12.70 -1.99 -9.13
C SER A 151 12.09 -0.65 -9.56
N LEU A 152 11.33 0.00 -8.69
CA LEU A 152 10.79 1.35 -8.90
C LEU A 152 11.90 2.41 -8.90
N GLY A 153 12.83 2.35 -7.95
CA GLY A 153 13.95 3.29 -7.85
C GLY A 153 14.89 3.27 -9.06
N ARG A 154 15.07 2.10 -9.71
CA ARG A 154 15.80 1.99 -10.99
C ARG A 154 15.10 2.70 -12.17
N LYS A 155 13.79 2.92 -12.10
CA LYS A 155 12.96 3.52 -13.17
C LYS A 155 12.65 4.99 -12.97
N GLU A 156 12.63 5.46 -11.72
CA GLU A 156 12.41 6.87 -11.37
C GLU A 156 13.34 7.79 -12.18
N GLN A 157 12.89 9.00 -12.47
CA GLN A 157 13.69 10.02 -13.15
C GLN A 157 13.91 11.26 -12.29
N ASP A 158 12.95 11.63 -11.44
CA ASP A 158 13.06 12.77 -10.55
C ASP A 158 14.17 12.57 -9.49
N VAL A 159 15.00 13.61 -9.32
CA VAL A 159 16.18 13.57 -8.44
C VAL A 159 15.79 13.56 -6.97
N GLN A 160 14.73 14.29 -6.58
CA GLN A 160 14.28 14.35 -5.19
C GLN A 160 13.60 13.05 -4.77
N VAL A 161 12.79 12.46 -5.66
CA VAL A 161 12.18 11.14 -5.44
C VAL A 161 13.27 10.07 -5.34
N LYS A 162 14.27 10.06 -6.24
CA LYS A 162 15.44 9.16 -6.15
C LYS A 162 16.13 9.24 -4.79
N GLN A 163 16.48 10.44 -4.33
CA GLN A 163 17.16 10.65 -3.05
C GLN A 163 16.31 10.15 -1.87
N ALA A 164 15.02 10.49 -1.84
CA ALA A 164 14.12 10.05 -0.78
C ALA A 164 13.93 8.51 -0.77
N LEU A 165 13.84 7.89 -1.95
CA LEU A 165 13.65 6.45 -2.11
C LEU A 165 14.95 5.67 -1.84
N MET A 166 16.12 6.20 -2.18
CA MET A 166 17.41 5.64 -1.79
C MET A 166 17.57 5.59 -0.26
N LEU A 167 17.16 6.64 0.45
CA LEU A 167 17.18 6.67 1.91
C LEU A 167 16.21 5.64 2.50
N ALA A 168 14.99 5.50 1.95
CA ALA A 168 14.04 4.48 2.37
C ALA A 168 14.55 3.06 2.13
N LEU A 169 15.10 2.80 0.94
CA LEU A 169 15.72 1.52 0.59
C LEU A 169 16.87 1.14 1.52
N ALA A 170 17.74 2.09 1.89
CA ALA A 170 18.83 1.82 2.80
C ALA A 170 18.33 1.58 4.25
N ASN A 171 17.40 2.40 4.75
CA ASN A 171 16.79 2.18 6.07
C ASN A 171 16.13 0.80 6.19
N LEU A 172 15.45 0.34 5.14
CA LEU A 172 14.82 -0.97 5.07
C LEU A 172 15.84 -2.11 4.88
N SER A 173 16.88 -1.89 4.08
CA SER A 173 17.95 -2.86 3.83
C SER A 173 18.76 -3.23 5.08
N LEU A 174 18.76 -2.39 6.13
CA LEU A 174 19.33 -2.74 7.44
C LEU A 174 18.65 -3.96 8.08
N GLN A 175 17.41 -4.27 7.71
CA GLN A 175 16.67 -5.45 8.18
C GLN A 175 16.88 -6.70 7.30
N SER A 176 17.65 -6.58 6.20
CA SER A 176 17.90 -7.71 5.30
C SER A 176 18.66 -8.83 5.99
N THR A 177 18.32 -10.09 5.72
CA THR A 177 19.10 -11.25 6.15
C THR A 177 20.50 -11.29 5.53
N GLN A 178 20.70 -10.62 4.38
CA GLN A 178 21.97 -10.57 3.67
C GLN A 178 22.90 -9.49 4.24
N ALA A 179 24.02 -9.91 4.85
CA ALA A 179 25.00 -9.00 5.43
C ALA A 179 25.53 -7.94 4.44
N GLN A 180 25.72 -8.31 3.17
CA GLN A 180 26.14 -7.37 2.13
C GLN A 180 25.13 -6.24 1.90
N ARG A 181 23.82 -6.53 1.88
CA ARG A 181 22.78 -5.47 1.76
C ARG A 181 22.78 -4.55 2.98
N ARG A 182 22.98 -5.09 4.20
CA ARG A 182 23.14 -4.28 5.41
C ARG A 182 24.39 -3.40 5.37
N LEU A 183 25.52 -3.93 4.89
CA LEU A 183 26.79 -3.20 4.75
C LEU A 183 26.68 -2.02 3.77
N ASP A 184 26.07 -2.24 2.61
CA ASP A 184 25.91 -1.17 1.61
C ASP A 184 24.86 -0.14 2.04
N ALA A 185 23.83 -0.55 2.78
CA ALA A 185 22.91 0.37 3.44
C ALA A 185 23.61 1.26 4.46
N VAL A 186 24.45 0.72 5.35
CA VAL A 186 25.24 1.50 6.32
C VAL A 186 26.12 2.55 5.61
N ARG A 187 26.76 2.18 4.50
CA ARG A 187 27.58 3.10 3.69
C ARG A 187 26.76 4.25 3.10
N LEU A 188 25.56 3.98 2.59
CA LEU A 188 24.65 4.99 2.05
C LEU A 188 24.15 5.92 3.17
N LEU A 189 23.77 5.35 4.31
CA LEU A 189 23.26 6.08 5.48
C LEU A 189 24.31 6.97 6.16
N ALA A 190 25.60 6.63 6.06
CA ALA A 190 26.70 7.46 6.59
C ALA A 190 26.75 8.88 6.01
N ALA A 191 26.22 9.08 4.80
CA ALA A 191 26.13 10.38 4.14
C ALA A 191 24.91 11.22 4.54
N SER A 192 23.98 10.66 5.33
CA SER A 192 22.82 11.40 5.87
C SER A 192 23.18 12.15 7.14
N ASP A 193 22.55 13.30 7.37
CA ASP A 193 22.66 14.09 8.61
C ASP A 193 21.41 13.93 9.51
N GLU A 194 20.53 13.00 9.16
CA GLU A 194 19.27 12.73 9.86
C GLU A 194 19.47 12.04 11.23
N VAL A 195 18.84 12.60 12.27
CA VAL A 195 18.92 12.07 13.65
C VAL A 195 18.37 10.65 13.75
N HIS A 196 17.32 10.33 12.97
CA HIS A 196 16.71 9.00 12.99
C HIS A 196 17.63 7.93 12.37
N VAL A 197 18.45 8.29 11.38
CA VAL A 197 19.47 7.43 10.76
C VAL A 197 20.58 7.12 11.77
N ARG A 198 21.06 8.13 12.50
CA ARG A 198 22.07 7.97 13.56
C ARG A 198 21.65 6.90 14.57
N ARG A 199 20.38 6.94 15.02
CA ARG A 199 19.82 5.94 15.95
C ARG A 199 19.84 4.53 15.34
N LYS A 200 19.36 4.35 14.10
CA LYS A 200 19.40 3.05 13.41
C LYS A 200 20.83 2.49 13.29
N LEU A 201 21.83 3.34 13.05
CA LEU A 201 23.24 2.92 13.02
C LEU A 201 23.79 2.56 14.41
N GLN A 202 23.31 3.20 15.49
CA GLN A 202 23.62 2.81 16.86
C GLN A 202 22.98 1.46 17.25
N ASP A 203 21.78 1.16 16.74
CA ASP A 203 21.10 -0.13 16.98
C ASP A 203 21.92 -1.32 16.47
N LEU A 204 22.67 -1.18 15.36
CA LEU A 204 23.60 -2.21 14.85
C LEU A 204 24.75 -2.54 15.80
N LEU A 205 25.05 -1.66 16.77
CA LEU A 205 26.09 -1.87 17.78
C LEU A 205 25.55 -2.37 19.11
N ARG A 206 24.21 -2.56 19.22
CA ARG A 206 23.59 -3.05 20.45
C ARG A 206 23.97 -4.50 20.73
N LYS A 207 24.01 -4.78 22.02
CA LYS A 207 24.21 -6.12 22.56
C LYS A 207 23.02 -6.55 23.39
N GLU A 208 22.73 -7.84 23.34
CA GLU A 208 21.81 -8.54 24.23
C GLU A 208 22.54 -9.75 24.82
N SER A 209 22.44 -9.96 26.14
CA SER A 209 23.16 -11.03 26.85
C SER A 209 24.67 -11.12 26.53
N GLY A 210 25.31 -9.98 26.24
CA GLY A 210 26.74 -9.86 25.89
C GLY A 210 27.10 -10.08 24.42
N GLN A 211 26.17 -10.60 23.61
CA GLN A 211 26.34 -10.85 22.17
C GLN A 211 25.80 -9.68 21.35
N PHE A 212 26.35 -9.41 20.17
CA PHE A 212 25.82 -8.36 19.28
C PHE A 212 24.55 -8.85 18.57
N LEU A 213 23.57 -7.95 18.40
CA LEU A 213 22.36 -8.23 17.62
C LEU A 213 22.64 -8.29 16.11
N GLU A 214 23.58 -7.46 15.64
CA GLU A 214 24.17 -7.60 14.30
C GLU A 214 25.26 -8.70 14.34
N PRO A 215 25.07 -9.87 13.70
CA PRO A 215 26.06 -10.94 13.71
C PRO A 215 27.34 -10.61 12.91
N ASP A 216 27.24 -9.82 11.83
CA ASP A 216 28.35 -9.58 10.91
C ASP A 216 29.29 -8.46 11.42
N GLU A 217 30.58 -8.78 11.55
CA GLU A 217 31.58 -7.83 12.04
C GLU A 217 31.83 -6.66 11.07
N SER A 218 31.79 -6.91 9.77
CA SER A 218 32.01 -5.87 8.75
C SER A 218 30.90 -4.82 8.78
N VAL A 219 29.65 -5.25 9.02
CA VAL A 219 28.51 -4.33 9.22
C VAL A 219 28.70 -3.49 10.48
N ARG A 220 29.16 -4.08 11.60
CA ARG A 220 29.43 -3.35 12.85
C ARG A 220 30.57 -2.34 12.70
N GLU A 221 31.69 -2.71 12.06
CA GLU A 221 32.80 -1.77 11.83
C GLU A 221 32.40 -0.63 10.88
N ALA A 222 31.61 -0.91 9.84
CA ALA A 222 31.04 0.12 8.99
C ALA A 222 30.12 1.07 9.77
N ALA A 223 29.29 0.55 10.69
CA ALA A 223 28.39 1.37 11.51
C ALA A 223 29.17 2.29 12.47
N LYS A 224 30.25 1.79 13.10
CA LYS A 224 31.16 2.62 13.91
C LYS A 224 31.80 3.74 13.09
N LEU A 225 32.29 3.43 11.88
CA LEU A 225 32.89 4.42 10.99
C LEU A 225 31.88 5.48 10.55
N ALA A 226 30.67 5.06 10.17
CA ALA A 226 29.58 5.96 9.78
C ALA A 226 29.21 6.92 10.92
N LEU A 227 29.04 6.41 12.15
CA LEU A 227 28.76 7.24 13.33
C LEU A 227 29.89 8.24 13.62
N LYS A 228 31.15 7.83 13.49
CA LYS A 228 32.31 8.73 13.64
C LYS A 228 32.29 9.85 12.59
N GLN A 229 31.98 9.53 11.33
CA GLN A 229 31.87 10.52 10.26
C GLN A 229 30.72 11.51 10.51
N MET A 230 29.57 11.04 11.01
CA MET A 230 28.47 11.92 11.41
C MET A 230 28.87 12.82 12.59
N ASP A 231 29.59 12.29 13.59
CA ASP A 231 30.13 13.09 14.71
C ASP A 231 31.14 14.16 14.28
N GLU A 232 31.93 13.88 13.24
CA GLU A 232 32.91 14.82 12.70
C GLU A 232 32.26 15.95 11.88
N ARG A 233 31.08 15.72 11.27
CA ARG A 233 30.31 16.77 10.55
C ARG A 233 29.49 17.68 11.47
N LEU A 234 29.22 17.26 12.70
CA LEU A 234 28.40 18.00 13.69
C LEU A 234 29.23 18.88 14.65
N ARG A 235 30.54 19.06 14.37
CA ARG A 235 31.50 19.86 15.17
C ARG A 235 31.84 21.18 14.49
#